data_AF-A0A8S3QB60-F1
#
_entry.id   AF-A0A8S3QB60-F1
#
_cell.length_a   1.000
_cell.length_b   1.000
_cell.length_c   1.000
_cell.angle_alpha   90.00
_cell.angle_beta   90.00
_cell.angle_gamma   90.00
#
_symmetry.space_group_name_H-M   'P 1'
#
loop_
_entity.id
_entity.type
_entity.pdbx_description
1 polymer ?
#
loop_
_entity_poly.entity_id
_entity_poly.type
_entity_poly.pdbx_seq_one_letter_code
_entity_poly.pdbx_strand_id
1 'polypeptide(L)'
;MKDPNGTPSNFVECMEYEFIIADVKNISQIEVQKFCKDLLKRSVFRFGNVLRREIREPPYDQVWGCYARGVRRLKNSYDVSNTMNTFDVIASLHTGVAIPVGHDGPGFFSWHKAFLRIMEFAIGCPLPYWDTTLDFPMADPTQSIVWSPKFLVMVMVRLPPVLLLIYLEYCNP
;
A
#
# COMPACT_ATOMS: atom_id res chain seq x y z
N MET A 1 -16.65 -11.36 16.32
CA MET A 1 -17.65 -10.91 17.31
C MET A 1 -18.89 -10.52 16.53
N LYS A 2 -19.97 -11.30 16.54
CA LYS A 2 -21.20 -10.98 15.76
C LYS A 2 -21.96 -9.85 16.43
N ASP A 3 -22.70 -9.06 15.66
CA ASP A 3 -23.59 -8.03 16.19
C ASP A 3 -24.81 -8.68 16.90
N PRO A 4 -25.63 -7.90 17.63
CA PRO A 4 -26.82 -8.40 18.31
C PRO A 4 -27.89 -9.01 17.39
N ASN A 5 -27.78 -8.80 16.07
CA ASN A 5 -28.75 -9.27 15.07
C ASN A 5 -28.28 -10.54 14.33
N GLY A 6 -27.14 -11.11 14.72
CA GLY A 6 -26.64 -12.36 14.15
C GLY A 6 -26.01 -12.22 12.77
N THR A 7 -25.81 -10.99 12.28
CA THR A 7 -25.09 -10.70 11.05
C THR A 7 -23.62 -11.02 11.27
N PRO A 8 -22.93 -11.74 10.35
CA PRO A 8 -21.49 -11.82 10.41
C PRO A 8 -20.97 -10.38 10.30
N SER A 9 -20.33 -9.88 11.35
CA SER A 9 -19.53 -8.67 11.24
C SER A 9 -18.45 -8.97 10.23
N ASN A 10 -18.68 -8.55 9.01
CA ASN A 10 -17.64 -8.50 8.01
C ASN A 10 -16.57 -7.57 8.59
N PHE A 11 -15.30 -7.96 8.45
CA PHE A 11 -14.14 -7.21 8.95
C PHE A 11 -14.13 -5.73 8.51
N VAL A 12 -14.95 -5.41 7.50
CA VAL A 12 -15.26 -4.09 6.94
C VAL A 12 -16.03 -3.20 7.91
N GLU A 13 -16.95 -3.73 8.73
CA GLU A 13 -17.74 -2.92 9.68
C GLU A 13 -16.96 -2.53 10.94
N CYS A 14 -16.01 -3.35 11.40
CA CYS A 14 -15.26 -3.06 12.64
C CYS A 14 -14.12 -2.04 12.48
N MET A 15 -13.84 -1.60 11.25
CA MET A 15 -12.91 -0.51 10.99
C MET A 15 -13.76 0.70 10.61
N GLU A 16 -14.21 1.50 11.58
CA GLU A 16 -14.75 2.82 11.25
C GLU A 16 -13.67 3.59 10.48
N TYR A 17 -13.85 3.62 9.15
CA TYR A 17 -12.90 4.10 8.15
C TYR A 17 -12.59 5.60 8.26
N GLU A 18 -13.23 6.30 9.19
CA GLU A 18 -13.02 7.73 9.43
C GLU A 18 -11.60 8.01 9.95
N PHE A 19 -10.98 7.05 10.64
CA PHE A 19 -9.70 7.26 11.32
C PHE A 19 -8.46 7.21 10.41
N ILE A 20 -8.55 6.61 9.22
CA ILE A 20 -7.39 6.44 8.32
C ILE A 20 -7.07 7.73 7.53
N ILE A 21 -8.00 8.69 7.46
CA ILE A 21 -8.00 9.71 6.40
C ILE A 21 -7.98 11.14 6.97
N ALA A 22 -7.12 11.36 7.98
CA ALA A 22 -7.19 12.58 8.78
C ALA A 22 -6.23 13.71 8.36
N ASP A 23 -5.32 13.55 7.38
CA ASP A 23 -4.44 14.67 6.99
C ASP A 23 -3.89 14.60 5.55
N VAL A 24 -4.73 14.86 4.54
CA VAL A 24 -4.25 15.19 3.19
C VAL A 24 -4.21 16.70 3.04
N LYS A 25 -3.02 17.30 3.23
CA LYS A 25 -2.81 18.73 2.96
C LYS A 25 -2.80 18.95 1.45
N ASN A 26 -3.69 19.82 0.95
CA ASN A 26 -3.82 20.28 -0.46
C ASN A 26 -4.77 19.48 -1.39
N ILE A 27 -5.51 18.49 -0.89
CA ILE A 27 -6.66 17.90 -1.58
C ILE A 27 -7.84 17.97 -0.61
N SER A 28 -9.06 18.17 -1.08
CA SER A 28 -10.19 18.10 -0.15
C SER A 28 -10.19 16.71 0.47
N GLN A 29 -10.11 16.62 1.81
CA GLN A 29 -10.14 15.32 2.50
C GLN A 29 -11.33 14.47 2.05
N ILE A 30 -12.44 15.13 1.68
CA ILE A 30 -13.67 14.53 1.16
C ILE A 30 -13.43 13.72 -0.13
N GLU A 31 -12.64 14.21 -1.09
CA GLU A 31 -12.38 13.51 -2.36
C GLU A 31 -11.55 12.24 -2.13
N VAL A 32 -10.53 12.32 -1.28
CA VAL A 32 -9.69 11.17 -0.93
C VAL A 32 -10.49 10.14 -0.12
N GLN A 33 -11.30 10.61 0.83
CA GLN A 33 -12.20 9.76 1.61
C GLN A 33 -13.19 9.02 0.71
N LYS A 34 -13.83 9.73 -0.22
CA LYS A 34 -14.76 9.13 -1.18
C LYS A 34 -14.07 8.11 -2.07
N PHE A 35 -12.91 8.44 -2.62
CA PHE A 35 -12.12 7.53 -3.45
C PHE A 35 -11.76 6.24 -2.71
N CYS A 36 -11.24 6.34 -1.48
CA CYS A 36 -10.87 5.17 -0.68
C CYS A 36 -12.10 4.33 -0.32
N LYS A 37 -13.20 4.97 0.08
CA LYS A 37 -14.49 4.29 0.36
C LYS A 37 -15.00 3.57 -0.89
N ASP A 38 -14.89 4.17 -2.07
CA ASP A 38 -15.33 3.56 -3.32
C ASP A 38 -14.45 2.36 -3.72
N LEU A 39 -13.12 2.44 -3.54
CA LEU A 39 -12.22 1.30 -3.74
C LEU A 39 -12.54 0.13 -2.81
N LEU A 40 -12.78 0.43 -1.53
CA LEU A 40 -13.11 -0.58 -0.52
C LEU A 40 -14.50 -1.18 -0.74
N LYS A 41 -15.49 -0.41 -1.19
CA LYS A 41 -16.80 -0.97 -1.60
C LYS A 41 -16.68 -1.91 -2.80
N ARG A 42 -15.78 -1.61 -3.74
CA ARG A 42 -15.48 -2.47 -4.89
C ARG A 42 -14.71 -3.75 -4.51
N SER A 43 -14.15 -3.82 -3.30
CA SER A 43 -13.34 -4.96 -2.81
C SER A 43 -14.11 -6.27 -2.75
N VAL A 44 -15.41 -6.21 -2.45
CA VAL A 44 -16.26 -7.39 -2.22
C VAL A 44 -16.45 -8.21 -3.51
N PHE A 45 -16.14 -7.64 -4.69
CA PHE A 45 -16.51 -8.22 -5.99
C PHE A 45 -15.36 -8.57 -6.93
N ARG A 46 -14.13 -8.07 -6.72
CA ARG A 46 -13.06 -8.13 -7.76
C ARG A 46 -11.91 -9.09 -7.49
N PHE A 47 -11.67 -9.48 -6.24
CA PHE A 47 -10.57 -10.38 -5.91
C PHE A 47 -11.15 -11.61 -5.22
N GLY A 48 -11.13 -12.76 -5.92
CA GLY A 48 -11.35 -14.06 -5.29
C GLY A 48 -10.20 -14.41 -4.33
N ASN A 49 -9.87 -15.69 -4.16
CA ASN A 49 -8.67 -16.12 -3.41
C ASN A 49 -7.39 -15.71 -4.15
N VAL A 50 -7.03 -14.43 -4.12
CA VAL A 50 -5.83 -13.93 -4.79
C VAL A 50 -4.70 -13.85 -3.77
N LEU A 51 -3.65 -14.63 -4.05
CA LEU A 51 -2.51 -14.85 -3.16
C LEU A 51 -1.44 -13.80 -3.39
N ARG A 52 -0.99 -13.14 -2.33
CA ARG A 52 0.25 -12.34 -2.34
C ARG A 52 1.44 -13.28 -2.40
N ARG A 53 2.41 -12.96 -3.25
CA ARG A 53 3.58 -13.80 -3.55
C ARG A 53 4.87 -13.05 -3.32
N GLU A 54 5.94 -13.78 -3.09
CA GLU A 54 7.27 -13.18 -2.90
C GLU A 54 7.73 -12.53 -4.23
N ILE A 55 8.36 -11.36 -4.16
CA ILE A 55 8.70 -10.55 -5.33
C ILE A 55 9.62 -11.28 -6.33
N ARG A 56 10.47 -12.19 -5.86
CA ARG A 56 11.38 -13.04 -6.65
C ARG A 56 10.76 -14.38 -7.04
N GLU A 57 9.49 -14.64 -6.71
CA GLU A 57 8.80 -15.86 -7.15
C GLU A 57 8.48 -15.82 -8.65
N PRO A 58 8.88 -16.84 -9.44
CA PRO A 58 8.46 -16.97 -10.83
C PRO A 58 6.95 -17.30 -10.97
N PRO A 59 6.28 -16.86 -12.06
CA PRO A 59 6.81 -16.05 -13.14
C PRO A 59 6.83 -14.55 -12.79
N TYR A 60 8.03 -13.94 -12.90
CA TYR A 60 8.29 -12.56 -12.49
C TYR A 60 7.36 -11.52 -13.13
N ASP A 61 7.04 -11.67 -14.42
CA ASP A 61 6.20 -10.71 -15.16
C ASP A 61 4.75 -10.69 -14.70
N GLN A 62 4.29 -11.80 -14.09
CA GLN A 62 2.96 -11.91 -13.52
C GLN A 62 2.91 -11.30 -12.12
N VAL A 63 3.89 -11.63 -11.27
CA VAL A 63 3.94 -11.17 -9.87
C VAL A 63 4.41 -9.71 -9.83
N TRP A 64 5.69 -9.47 -10.09
CA TRP A 64 6.28 -8.14 -10.07
C TRP A 64 5.78 -7.26 -11.22
N GLY A 65 5.69 -7.83 -12.43
CA GLY A 65 5.32 -7.05 -13.61
C GLY A 65 3.92 -6.44 -13.50
N CYS A 66 2.95 -7.13 -12.89
CA CYS A 66 1.63 -6.54 -12.66
C CYS A 66 1.69 -5.34 -11.72
N TYR A 67 2.34 -5.52 -10.57
CA TYR A 67 2.53 -4.46 -9.59
C TYR A 67 3.24 -3.24 -10.21
N ALA A 68 4.36 -3.45 -10.90
CA ALA A 68 5.14 -2.37 -11.51
C ALA A 68 4.33 -1.59 -12.56
N ARG A 69 3.53 -2.29 -13.39
CA ARG A 69 2.62 -1.64 -14.35
C ARG A 69 1.52 -0.84 -13.63
N GLY A 70 0.96 -1.38 -12.55
CA GLY A 70 -0.06 -0.71 -11.75
C GLY A 70 0.45 0.55 -11.07
N VAL A 71 1.61 0.49 -10.40
CA VAL A 71 2.27 1.67 -9.81
C VAL A 71 2.54 2.72 -10.87
N ARG A 72 3.08 2.33 -12.03
CA ARG A 72 3.33 3.25 -13.14
C ARG A 72 2.02 3.90 -13.61
N ARG A 73 0.93 3.15 -13.74
CA ARG A 73 -0.37 3.72 -14.10
C ARG A 73 -0.82 4.77 -13.08
N LEU A 74 -0.78 4.44 -11.79
CA LEU A 74 -1.19 5.36 -10.72
C LEU A 74 -0.33 6.62 -10.63
N LYS A 75 0.96 6.52 -10.97
CA LYS A 75 1.89 7.65 -11.02
C LYS A 75 1.68 8.56 -12.24
N ASN A 76 0.98 8.09 -13.26
CA ASN A 76 0.64 8.85 -14.47
C ASN A 76 -0.86 9.22 -14.53
N SER A 77 -1.65 8.90 -13.50
CA SER A 77 -3.07 9.25 -13.42
C SER A 77 -3.29 10.38 -12.41
N TYR A 78 -4.26 11.25 -12.68
CA TYR A 78 -4.65 12.39 -11.83
C TYR A 78 -6.15 12.34 -11.49
N ASP A 79 -6.74 11.14 -11.53
CA ASP A 79 -8.19 10.91 -11.46
C ASP A 79 -8.85 11.37 -10.14
N VAL A 80 -8.03 11.62 -9.10
CA VAL A 80 -8.50 11.98 -7.74
C VAL A 80 -8.11 13.40 -7.36
N SER A 81 -7.05 13.95 -7.97
CA SER A 81 -6.54 15.28 -7.65
C SER A 81 -5.92 15.91 -8.89
N ASN A 82 -6.20 17.20 -9.08
CA ASN A 82 -5.62 18.00 -10.16
C ASN A 82 -4.15 18.40 -9.91
N THR A 83 -3.63 18.18 -8.69
CA THR A 83 -2.28 18.61 -8.28
C THR A 83 -1.36 17.47 -7.92
N MET A 84 -1.88 16.27 -7.68
CA MET A 84 -1.11 15.09 -7.29
C MET A 84 -1.56 13.89 -8.10
N ASN A 85 -0.60 13.06 -8.54
CA ASN A 85 -0.96 11.80 -9.17
C ASN A 85 -1.63 10.85 -8.15
N THR A 86 -2.45 9.92 -8.63
CA THR A 86 -3.25 9.02 -7.78
C THR A 86 -2.40 8.20 -6.82
N PHE A 87 -1.18 7.81 -7.20
CA PHE A 87 -0.28 7.13 -6.27
C PHE A 87 0.08 8.03 -5.08
N ASP A 88 0.43 9.29 -5.32
CA ASP A 88 0.80 10.24 -4.27
C ASP A 88 -0.40 10.63 -3.41
N VAL A 89 -1.61 10.64 -3.98
CA VAL A 89 -2.86 10.78 -3.19
C VAL A 89 -3.03 9.61 -2.21
N ILE A 90 -2.73 8.39 -2.64
CA ILE A 90 -2.81 7.23 -1.73
C ILE A 90 -1.68 7.28 -0.71
N ALA A 91 -0.46 7.62 -1.13
CA ALA A 91 0.71 7.71 -0.26
C ALA A 91 0.55 8.79 0.82
N SER A 92 -0.16 9.89 0.53
CA SER A 92 -0.42 10.94 1.50
C SER A 92 -1.28 10.48 2.69
N LEU A 93 -2.00 9.36 2.57
CA LEU A 93 -2.70 8.75 3.71
C LEU A 93 -1.73 8.34 4.83
N HIS A 94 -0.48 8.03 4.49
CA HIS A 94 0.59 7.70 5.45
C HIS A 94 1.42 8.94 5.82
N THR A 95 0.75 10.06 6.14
CA THR A 95 1.43 11.31 6.54
C THR A 95 0.70 12.01 7.67
N GLY A 96 1.35 13.01 8.29
CA GLY A 96 0.73 13.86 9.30
C GLY A 96 0.21 13.07 10.50
N VAL A 97 -1.05 13.31 10.88
CA VAL A 97 -1.68 12.69 12.05
C VAL A 97 -1.87 11.17 11.93
N ALA A 98 -1.73 10.61 10.72
CA ALA A 98 -1.78 9.16 10.53
C ALA A 98 -0.52 8.45 11.04
N ILE A 99 0.61 9.17 11.21
CA ILE A 99 1.88 8.57 11.63
C ILE A 99 1.77 7.95 13.04
N PRO A 100 1.38 8.68 14.10
CA PRO A 100 1.31 8.08 15.45
C PRO A 100 0.24 6.98 15.54
N VAL A 101 -0.85 7.13 14.79
CA VAL A 101 -1.94 6.14 14.71
C VAL A 101 -1.47 4.84 14.05
N GLY A 102 -0.66 4.97 13.01
CA GLY A 102 -0.16 3.87 12.21
C GLY A 102 1.09 3.20 12.79
N HIS A 103 1.82 3.85 13.70
CA HIS A 103 3.11 3.36 14.21
C HIS A 103 3.17 3.15 15.72
N ASP A 104 2.61 4.06 16.52
CA ASP A 104 2.88 4.14 17.95
C ASP A 104 1.79 3.47 18.81
N GLY A 105 1.27 2.33 18.37
CA GLY A 105 0.23 1.64 19.12
C GLY A 105 -0.32 0.35 18.51
N PRO A 106 -1.33 -0.26 19.16
CA PRO A 106 -1.94 -1.53 18.71
C PRO A 106 -2.64 -1.42 17.35
N GLY A 107 -2.85 -0.19 16.85
CA GLY A 107 -3.38 0.08 15.51
C GLY A 107 -2.41 -0.21 14.36
N PHE A 108 -1.12 -0.45 14.63
CA PHE A 108 -0.09 -0.63 13.60
C PHE A 108 -0.51 -1.63 12.51
N PHE A 109 -0.88 -2.84 12.92
CA PHE A 109 -1.22 -3.92 11.98
C PHE A 109 -2.53 -3.66 11.23
N SER A 110 -3.56 -3.18 11.91
CA SER A 110 -4.87 -2.95 11.29
C SER A 110 -4.81 -1.79 10.30
N TRP A 111 -4.10 -0.72 10.65
CA TRP A 111 -3.89 0.44 9.80
C TRP A 111 -3.14 0.06 8.51
N HIS A 112 -1.97 -0.58 8.63
CA HIS A 112 -1.17 -0.98 7.47
C HIS A 112 -1.89 -2.01 6.60
N LYS A 113 -2.64 -2.94 7.20
CA LYS A 113 -3.48 -3.89 6.46
C LYS A 113 -4.50 -3.16 5.58
N ALA A 114 -5.18 -2.14 6.10
CA ALA A 114 -6.13 -1.34 5.32
C ALA A 114 -5.44 -0.52 4.23
N PHE A 115 -4.34 0.16 4.55
CA PHE A 115 -3.54 0.91 3.58
C PHE A 115 -3.09 0.04 2.40
N LEU A 116 -2.52 -1.14 2.69
CA LEU A 116 -2.10 -2.09 1.66
C LEU A 116 -3.28 -2.59 0.82
N ARG A 117 -4.48 -2.74 1.40
CA ARG A 117 -5.67 -3.13 0.63
C ARG A 117 -6.14 -2.01 -0.30
N ILE A 118 -6.12 -0.76 0.14
CA ILE A 118 -6.43 0.40 -0.72
C ILE A 118 -5.48 0.42 -1.92
N MET A 119 -4.17 0.28 -1.67
CA MET A 119 -3.15 0.24 -2.73
C MET A 119 -3.36 -0.93 -3.70
N GLU A 120 -3.63 -2.14 -3.17
CA GLU A 120 -3.92 -3.34 -3.97
C GLU A 120 -5.13 -3.14 -4.90
N PHE A 121 -6.20 -2.51 -4.41
CA PHE A 121 -7.38 -2.21 -5.23
C PHE A 121 -7.11 -1.15 -6.28
N ALA A 122 -6.35 -0.10 -5.94
CA ALA A 122 -5.98 0.93 -6.90
C ALA A 122 -5.08 0.37 -8.02
N ILE A 123 -4.16 -0.53 -7.68
CA ILE A 123 -3.26 -1.22 -8.60
C ILE A 123 -4.00 -2.26 -9.44
N GLY A 124 -5.02 -2.91 -8.90
CA GLY A 124 -5.80 -3.91 -9.62
C GLY A 124 -5.13 -5.29 -9.70
N CYS A 125 -4.11 -5.55 -8.86
CA CYS A 125 -3.52 -6.87 -8.66
C CYS A 125 -2.91 -7.01 -7.28
N PRO A 126 -2.67 -8.25 -6.80
CA PRO A 126 -2.08 -8.50 -5.49
C PRO A 126 -0.76 -7.78 -5.31
N LEU A 127 -0.56 -7.23 -4.12
CA LEU A 127 0.75 -6.71 -3.77
C LEU A 127 1.73 -7.88 -3.57
N PRO A 128 2.87 -7.90 -4.28
CA PRO A 128 3.95 -8.80 -3.92
C PRO A 128 4.51 -8.39 -2.55
N TYR A 129 5.12 -9.34 -1.84
CA TYR A 129 5.88 -9.06 -0.63
C TYR A 129 7.37 -9.30 -0.87
N TRP A 130 8.20 -8.59 -0.13
CA TRP A 130 9.63 -8.84 -0.07
C TRP A 130 9.93 -9.57 1.23
N ASP A 131 10.43 -10.80 1.13
CA ASP A 131 10.92 -11.54 2.28
C ASP A 131 12.35 -11.08 2.61
N THR A 132 12.46 -10.13 3.54
CA THR A 132 13.73 -9.56 3.98
C THR A 132 14.60 -10.58 4.72
N THR A 133 14.04 -11.67 5.23
CA THR A 133 14.80 -12.70 5.95
C THR A 133 15.77 -13.46 5.05
N LEU A 134 15.52 -13.45 3.73
CA LEU A 134 16.42 -14.02 2.73
C LEU A 134 17.64 -13.13 2.46
N ASP A 135 17.52 -11.82 2.67
CA ASP A 135 18.56 -10.84 2.36
C ASP A 135 19.34 -10.39 3.61
N PHE A 136 18.71 -10.46 4.79
CA PHE A 136 19.33 -10.18 6.08
C PHE A 136 20.67 -10.92 6.34
N PRO A 137 20.83 -12.22 6.03
CA PRO A 137 22.08 -12.93 6.30
C PRO A 137 23.17 -12.70 5.24
N MET A 138 22.93 -11.91 4.19
CA MET A 138 23.95 -11.60 3.19
C MET A 138 25.10 -10.80 3.81
N ALA A 139 26.32 -11.00 3.30
CA ALA A 139 27.48 -10.19 3.71
C ALA A 139 27.25 -8.69 3.45
N ASP A 140 26.48 -8.37 2.41
CA ASP A 140 26.03 -7.03 2.09
C ASP A 140 24.59 -7.08 1.52
N PRO A 141 23.55 -6.81 2.34
CA PRO A 141 22.15 -6.82 1.90
C PRO A 141 21.82 -5.78 0.82
N THR A 142 22.66 -4.76 0.63
CA THR A 142 22.50 -3.76 -0.44
C THR A 142 22.76 -4.34 -1.83
N GLN A 143 23.40 -5.51 -1.90
CA GLN A 143 23.62 -6.27 -3.14
C GLN A 143 22.50 -7.26 -3.45
N SER A 144 21.40 -7.27 -2.69
CA SER A 144 20.26 -8.11 -3.00
C SER A 144 19.73 -7.84 -4.42
N ILE A 145 19.30 -8.91 -5.10
CA ILE A 145 18.70 -8.81 -6.44
C ILE A 145 17.45 -7.93 -6.45
N VAL A 146 16.77 -7.73 -5.31
CA VAL A 146 15.60 -6.84 -5.22
C VAL A 146 15.92 -5.40 -5.59
N TRP A 147 17.19 -4.99 -5.46
CA TRP A 147 17.69 -3.68 -5.88
C TRP A 147 18.12 -3.64 -7.35
N SER A 148 18.03 -4.74 -8.09
CA SER A 148 18.37 -4.72 -9.51
C SER A 148 17.32 -3.94 -10.34
N PRO A 149 17.67 -3.48 -11.56
CA PRO A 149 16.71 -2.90 -12.49
C PRO A 149 15.52 -3.80 -12.83
N LYS A 150 15.62 -5.11 -12.58
CA LYS A 150 14.49 -6.03 -12.76
C LYS A 150 13.36 -5.77 -11.76
N PHE A 151 13.70 -5.27 -10.56
CA PHE A 151 12.78 -5.08 -9.44
C PHE A 151 12.71 -3.60 -9.04
N LEU A 152 13.13 -3.24 -7.81
CA LEU A 152 12.82 -1.96 -7.18
C LEU A 152 13.50 -0.77 -7.87
N VAL A 153 14.69 -0.95 -8.46
CA VAL A 153 15.38 0.18 -9.12
C VAL A 153 14.58 0.70 -10.32
N MET A 154 13.92 -0.14 -11.12
CA MET A 154 13.07 0.36 -12.23
C MET A 154 11.86 1.18 -11.75
N VAL A 155 11.46 1.03 -10.49
CA VAL A 155 10.42 1.84 -9.85
C VAL A 155 11.03 3.09 -9.20
N MET A 156 12.25 3.03 -8.67
CA MET A 156 12.89 4.15 -7.97
C MET A 156 13.52 5.21 -8.89
N VAL A 157 14.03 4.87 -10.09
CA VAL A 157 14.68 5.88 -10.98
C VAL A 157 13.69 6.91 -11.57
N ARG A 158 12.38 6.75 -11.35
CA ARG A 158 11.35 7.68 -11.84
C ARG A 158 10.41 8.22 -10.75
N LEU A 159 10.60 7.89 -9.47
CA LEU A 159 9.67 8.27 -8.40
C LEU A 159 10.38 9.01 -7.24
N PRO A 160 9.75 10.05 -6.65
CA PRO A 160 10.26 10.69 -5.44
C PRO A 160 10.24 9.72 -4.24
N PRO A 161 11.14 9.92 -3.25
CA PRO A 161 11.64 8.90 -2.32
C PRO A 161 10.70 8.58 -1.13
N VAL A 162 9.39 8.45 -1.37
CA VAL A 162 8.44 8.20 -0.26
C VAL A 162 8.43 6.73 0.18
N LEU A 163 8.81 5.80 -0.71
CA LEU A 163 8.93 4.37 -0.40
C LEU A 163 10.23 4.00 0.35
N LEU A 164 11.17 4.94 0.48
CA LEU A 164 12.43 4.74 1.21
C LEU A 164 12.29 5.02 2.72
N LEU A 165 11.17 5.63 3.15
CA LEU A 165 10.97 6.03 4.54
C LEU A 165 10.77 4.85 5.50
N ILE A 166 10.17 3.74 5.06
CA ILE A 166 10.03 2.54 5.92
C ILE A 166 11.39 1.86 6.16
N TYR A 167 12.38 2.06 5.28
CA TYR A 167 13.70 1.43 5.40
C TYR A 167 14.73 2.31 6.12
N LEU A 168 14.67 3.64 5.97
CA LEU A 168 15.65 4.54 6.60
C LEU A 168 15.43 4.76 8.10
N GLU A 169 14.21 4.59 8.62
CA GLU A 169 13.95 4.67 10.07
C GLU A 169 14.43 3.43 10.84
N TYR A 170 14.70 2.30 10.18
CA TYR A 170 15.14 1.06 10.82
C TYR A 170 16.64 0.76 10.67
N CYS A 171 17.37 1.51 9.85
CA CYS A 171 18.79 1.26 9.55
C CYS A 171 19.76 2.34 10.07
N ASN A 172 19.30 3.29 10.89
CA ASN A 172 20.19 4.19 11.62
C ASN A 172 19.97 3.98 13.13
N PRO A 173 20.91 3.34 13.84
CA PRO A 173 20.83 3.19 15.29
C PRO A 173 20.93 4.53 16.03
#